data_AF-A0A3R6M8S6-F1
#
_entry.id   AF-A0A3R6M8S6-F1
#
_cell.length_a   1.000
_cell.length_b   1.000
_cell.length_c   1.000
_cell.angle_alpha   90.00
_cell.angle_beta   90.00
_cell.angle_gamma   90.00
#
_symmetry.space_group_name_H-M   'P 1'
#
loop_
_entity.id
_entity.type
_entity.pdbx_description
1 polymer ?
#
loop_
_entity_poly.entity_id
_entity_poly.type
_entity_poly.pdbx_seq_one_letter_code
_entity_poly.pdbx_strand_id
1 'polypeptide(L)'
;MRVTDEKDLQRALDGFLLDTFEAYGNDAGLFMKLQQKVASKTVSDLTNLTNICIYSVLPEEYQTEKDALLAYRLPPNDFGRWYYAMCRANDKLNYPSNEGDEVTELNWTKMQLKTAVIERFPYENFKTTSNKKKTINKKLLAELQSTGLLFADVTKNRLYIMSRYALPTLGQRVRASGDFLLESTFARDILLMSLFANSKMVKFIVRVQDKLSKIFMVTTTTYNELPLTMIEQLYFMFAQASGFTGMTCDGWLLNHSISCIRFSFDNNTVIDELRTAYEEELETFDYTYGLDVLPKPGIEIKSSDIGDCAFIVRGYWKFPHTILYTEEVARKHSGKFTSDDLITEVKNTIFSRYTELPKALIKLLRVEITPESISEVFRNRERLDGRIRTLQMTVERLEQAPDTDKEQLKSFKKELANCTKEYTRMDNDMALAIKKHKTLLENIVLTTLHRVKSGTYATKKAWRDRIIDKLDPTGIYTAYDLVCAILDTPFEGSAESEEKTQKAISGLPYLDYEEILSKVLSKRRVRAGKKNRKKSDEAEDFTAEDQDMDDDGAATEEVSEDPDSEGADREEDGNATD
;
A
#
# COMPACT_ATOMS: atom_id res chain seq x y z
N MET A 1 2.83 -3.69 -15.92
CA MET A 1 2.56 -3.23 -17.30
C MET A 1 1.17 -2.64 -17.38
N ARG A 2 1.02 -1.41 -17.87
CA ARG A 2 -0.30 -0.83 -18.11
C ARG A 2 -1.00 -1.54 -19.27
N VAL A 3 -2.26 -1.90 -19.08
CA VAL A 3 -3.12 -2.55 -20.07
C VAL A 3 -4.25 -1.61 -20.42
N THR A 4 -4.28 -1.19 -21.69
CA THR A 4 -5.31 -0.29 -22.23
C THR A 4 -6.15 -0.92 -23.33
N ASP A 5 -5.66 -2.00 -23.94
CA ASP A 5 -6.36 -2.76 -24.98
C ASP A 5 -6.03 -4.26 -24.94
N GLU A 6 -6.61 -5.04 -25.86
CA GLU A 6 -6.35 -6.48 -25.95
C GLU A 6 -4.93 -6.84 -26.42
N LYS A 7 -4.25 -5.95 -27.15
CA LYS A 7 -2.86 -6.19 -27.58
C LYS A 7 -1.92 -6.09 -26.38
N ASP A 8 -2.22 -5.20 -25.45
CA ASP A 8 -1.49 -5.08 -24.18
C ASP A 8 -1.67 -6.33 -23.31
N LEU A 9 -2.87 -6.93 -23.29
CA LEU A 9 -3.10 -8.20 -22.59
C LEU A 9 -2.17 -9.31 -23.11
N GLN A 10 -2.05 -9.41 -24.43
CA GLN A 10 -1.19 -10.43 -25.03
C GLN A 10 0.29 -10.18 -24.70
N ARG A 11 0.73 -8.92 -24.72
CA ARG A 11 2.08 -8.52 -24.34
C ARG A 11 2.38 -8.76 -22.86
N ALA A 12 1.43 -8.50 -21.96
CA ALA A 12 1.57 -8.77 -20.53
C ALA A 12 1.80 -10.27 -20.28
N LEU A 13 1.10 -11.14 -21.02
CA LEU A 13 1.22 -12.60 -20.90
C LEU A 13 2.53 -13.18 -21.46
N ASP A 14 3.30 -12.42 -22.23
CA ASP A 14 4.64 -12.85 -22.66
C ASP A 14 5.60 -12.96 -21.45
N GLY A 15 5.35 -12.16 -20.39
CA GLY A 15 6.08 -12.21 -19.13
C GLY A 15 5.44 -13.09 -18.06
N PHE A 16 4.39 -13.87 -18.37
CA PHE A 16 3.53 -14.54 -17.38
C PHE A 16 4.25 -15.50 -16.41
N LEU A 17 5.39 -16.07 -16.78
CA LEU A 17 6.16 -16.94 -15.88
C LEU A 17 7.25 -16.21 -15.08
N LEU A 18 7.48 -14.92 -15.32
CA LEU A 18 8.49 -14.14 -14.60
C LEU A 18 7.93 -13.74 -13.24
N ASP A 19 8.74 -13.83 -12.17
CA ASP A 19 8.31 -13.40 -10.83
C ASP A 19 7.91 -11.91 -10.81
N THR A 20 8.46 -11.11 -11.73
CA THR A 20 8.11 -9.69 -11.91
C THR A 20 6.85 -9.45 -12.74
N PHE A 21 6.06 -10.49 -13.06
CA PHE A 21 4.83 -10.33 -13.82
C PHE A 21 3.84 -9.46 -13.05
N GLU A 22 3.47 -8.35 -13.67
CA GLU A 22 2.49 -7.43 -13.13
C GLU A 22 1.75 -6.75 -14.28
N ALA A 23 0.44 -6.68 -14.19
CA ALA A 23 -0.42 -5.95 -15.10
C ALA A 23 -1.41 -5.09 -14.32
N TYR A 24 -1.71 -3.89 -14.83
CA TYR A 24 -2.67 -2.99 -14.21
C TYR A 24 -3.43 -2.19 -15.28
N GLY A 25 -4.63 -1.74 -14.97
CA GLY A 25 -5.48 -1.00 -15.89
C GLY A 25 -6.71 -0.45 -15.18
N ASN A 26 -7.68 0.06 -15.94
CA ASN A 26 -8.93 0.64 -15.43
C ASN A 26 -10.19 0.15 -16.17
N ASP A 27 -10.05 -0.88 -17.02
CA ASP A 27 -11.17 -1.53 -17.69
C ASP A 27 -11.44 -2.91 -17.05
N ALA A 28 -12.62 -3.08 -16.48
CA ALA A 28 -13.01 -4.33 -15.80
C ALA A 28 -13.09 -5.53 -16.76
N GLY A 29 -13.47 -5.32 -18.02
CA GLY A 29 -13.53 -6.37 -19.03
C GLY A 29 -12.15 -6.91 -19.40
N LEU A 30 -11.15 -6.04 -19.53
CA LEU A 30 -9.75 -6.43 -19.74
C LEU A 30 -9.19 -7.16 -18.51
N PHE A 31 -9.52 -6.71 -17.31
CA PHE A 31 -9.16 -7.41 -16.07
C PHE A 31 -9.69 -8.84 -16.06
N MET A 32 -10.99 -9.04 -16.32
CA MET A 32 -11.62 -10.35 -16.36
C MET A 32 -10.97 -11.27 -17.40
N LYS A 33 -10.71 -10.76 -18.61
CA LYS A 33 -10.02 -11.51 -19.66
C LYS A 33 -8.61 -11.94 -19.22
N LEU A 34 -7.87 -11.08 -18.53
CA LEU A 34 -6.56 -11.43 -18.00
C LEU A 34 -6.67 -12.50 -16.91
N GLN A 35 -7.57 -12.30 -15.96
CA GLN A 35 -7.80 -13.18 -14.82
C GLN A 35 -8.19 -14.60 -15.28
N GLN A 36 -9.09 -14.72 -16.26
CA GLN A 36 -9.45 -16.00 -16.86
C GLN A 36 -8.26 -16.67 -17.57
N LYS A 37 -7.41 -15.89 -18.27
CA LYS A 37 -6.19 -16.41 -18.90
C LYS A 37 -5.14 -16.85 -17.89
N VAL A 38 -5.06 -16.21 -16.72
CA VAL A 38 -4.19 -16.64 -15.62
C VAL A 38 -4.74 -17.91 -14.99
N ALA A 39 -6.02 -17.92 -14.60
CA ALA A 39 -6.68 -19.06 -13.99
C ALA A 39 -6.62 -20.33 -14.85
N SER A 40 -6.85 -20.21 -16.17
CA SER A 40 -6.75 -21.35 -17.10
C SER A 40 -5.33 -21.91 -17.28
N LYS A 41 -4.31 -21.14 -16.85
CA LYS A 41 -2.90 -21.56 -16.85
C LYS A 41 -2.39 -21.94 -15.46
N THR A 42 -3.21 -21.81 -14.42
CA THR A 42 -2.88 -22.26 -13.06
C THR A 42 -3.42 -23.66 -12.85
N VAL A 43 -2.57 -24.57 -12.38
CA VAL A 43 -2.93 -25.95 -12.07
C VAL A 43 -2.44 -26.32 -10.68
N SER A 44 -3.18 -27.22 -10.04
CA SER A 44 -2.85 -27.78 -8.74
C SER A 44 -2.31 -29.19 -8.92
N ASP A 45 -1.10 -29.43 -8.45
CA ASP A 45 -0.38 -30.69 -8.68
C ASP A 45 0.00 -31.35 -7.35
N LEU A 46 -0.65 -32.48 -7.04
CA LEU A 46 -0.47 -33.21 -5.79
C LEU A 46 0.78 -34.10 -5.87
N THR A 47 1.82 -33.85 -5.09
CA THR A 47 3.07 -34.63 -5.12
C THR A 47 3.54 -35.06 -3.74
N ASN A 48 4.39 -36.07 -3.69
CA ASN A 48 5.14 -36.39 -2.48
C ASN A 48 6.53 -35.77 -2.60
N LEU A 49 6.96 -34.98 -1.61
CA LEU A 49 8.29 -34.38 -1.63
C LEU A 49 9.42 -35.42 -1.66
N THR A 50 9.18 -36.64 -1.16
CA THR A 50 10.13 -37.76 -1.29
C THR A 50 10.36 -38.25 -2.72
N ASN A 51 9.50 -37.86 -3.67
CA ASN A 51 9.65 -38.16 -5.10
C ASN A 51 10.39 -37.04 -5.87
N ILE A 52 10.72 -35.93 -5.20
CA ILE A 52 11.31 -34.78 -5.87
C ILE A 52 12.83 -34.93 -5.93
N CYS A 53 13.35 -34.94 -7.15
CA CYS A 53 14.75 -34.71 -7.42
C CYS A 53 14.98 -33.20 -7.50
N ILE A 54 15.94 -32.70 -6.72
CA ILE A 54 16.34 -31.30 -6.78
C ILE A 54 17.45 -31.16 -7.82
N TYR A 55 17.39 -30.13 -8.67
CA TYR A 55 18.53 -29.70 -9.46
C TYR A 55 18.95 -28.31 -9.00
N SER A 56 20.16 -28.25 -8.43
CA SER A 56 20.79 -27.01 -7.99
C SER A 56 21.56 -26.41 -9.17
N VAL A 57 21.06 -25.30 -9.71
CA VAL A 57 21.63 -24.67 -10.90
C VAL A 57 23.02 -24.13 -10.57
N LEU A 58 23.98 -24.39 -11.45
CA LEU A 58 25.35 -23.92 -11.24
C LEU A 58 25.41 -22.38 -11.29
N PRO A 59 26.25 -21.74 -10.45
CA PRO A 59 26.53 -20.30 -10.56
C PRO A 59 27.04 -19.92 -11.95
N GLU A 60 26.86 -18.65 -12.34
CA GLU A 60 27.18 -18.15 -13.70
C GLU A 60 28.63 -18.46 -14.11
N GLU A 61 29.59 -18.34 -13.19
CA GLU A 61 31.00 -18.65 -13.41
C GLU A 61 31.28 -20.12 -13.78
N TYR A 62 30.36 -21.04 -13.45
CA TYR A 62 30.44 -22.46 -13.79
C TYR A 62 29.47 -22.88 -14.91
N GLN A 63 28.72 -21.95 -15.50
CA GLN A 63 27.89 -22.19 -16.69
C GLN A 63 28.77 -22.19 -17.96
N THR A 64 29.57 -23.25 -18.13
CA THR A 64 30.58 -23.35 -19.21
C THR A 64 29.98 -23.60 -20.60
N GLU A 65 28.70 -23.97 -20.68
CA GLU A 65 28.02 -24.26 -21.94
C GLU A 65 27.20 -23.06 -22.45
N LYS A 66 27.30 -22.78 -23.76
CA LYS A 66 26.65 -21.61 -24.38
C LYS A 66 25.17 -21.84 -24.71
N ASP A 67 24.72 -23.10 -24.77
CA ASP A 67 23.40 -23.50 -25.26
C ASP A 67 22.58 -24.34 -24.26
N ALA A 68 23.08 -24.52 -23.03
CA ALA A 68 22.41 -25.29 -22.00
C ALA A 68 22.66 -24.72 -20.60
N LEU A 69 21.70 -24.98 -19.72
CA LEU A 69 21.83 -24.75 -18.28
C LEU A 69 22.39 -26.01 -17.64
N LEU A 70 23.47 -25.84 -16.86
CA LEU A 70 24.06 -26.90 -16.06
C LEU A 70 23.51 -26.84 -14.63
N ALA A 71 23.18 -28.00 -14.06
CA ALA A 71 22.75 -28.12 -12.68
C ALA A 71 23.27 -29.40 -12.02
N TYR A 72 23.59 -29.34 -10.74
CA TYR A 72 23.88 -30.53 -9.94
C TYR A 72 22.59 -31.28 -9.64
N ARG A 73 22.55 -32.56 -10.00
CA ARG A 73 21.42 -33.44 -9.70
C ARG A 73 21.53 -34.00 -8.28
N LEU A 74 20.53 -33.70 -7.46
CA LEU A 74 20.36 -34.14 -6.09
C LEU A 74 19.14 -35.09 -6.01
N PRO A 75 19.34 -36.41 -6.17
CA PRO A 75 18.24 -37.37 -6.18
C PRO A 75 17.61 -37.54 -4.79
N PRO A 76 16.32 -37.89 -4.74
CA PRO A 76 15.64 -38.12 -3.47
C PRO A 76 16.31 -39.24 -2.67
N ASN A 77 16.34 -39.10 -1.34
CA ASN A 77 16.88 -40.07 -0.38
C ASN A 77 18.40 -40.34 -0.48
N ASP A 78 19.18 -39.56 -1.25
CA ASP A 78 20.65 -39.68 -1.32
C ASP A 78 21.38 -38.71 -0.35
N PHE A 79 20.69 -38.22 0.69
CA PHE A 79 21.23 -37.24 1.64
C PHE A 79 22.46 -37.72 2.37
N GLY A 80 22.49 -38.99 2.81
CA GLY A 80 23.64 -39.53 3.52
C GLY A 80 24.94 -39.30 2.75
N ARG A 81 24.94 -39.54 1.42
CA ARG A 81 26.10 -39.34 0.56
C ARG A 81 26.58 -37.88 0.53
N TRP A 82 25.66 -36.92 0.47
CA TRP A 82 25.97 -35.49 0.40
C TRP A 82 26.33 -34.89 1.77
N TYR A 83 25.66 -35.32 2.83
CA TYR A 83 25.95 -34.89 4.20
C TYR A 83 27.33 -35.37 4.68
N TYR A 84 27.66 -36.66 4.45
CA TYR A 84 28.99 -37.19 4.75
C TYR A 84 30.09 -36.47 3.94
N ALA A 85 29.78 -36.04 2.72
CA ALA A 85 30.68 -35.23 1.90
C ALA A 85 30.92 -33.83 2.51
N MET A 86 29.86 -33.14 2.95
CA MET A 86 29.94 -31.82 3.58
C MET A 86 30.61 -31.82 4.96
N CYS A 87 30.25 -32.75 5.86
CA CYS A 87 30.83 -32.80 7.20
C CYS A 87 32.33 -33.09 7.19
N ARG A 88 32.82 -33.95 6.30
CA ARG A 88 34.27 -34.20 6.15
C ARG A 88 35.05 -33.01 5.59
N ALA A 89 34.40 -32.12 4.85
CA ALA A 89 35.03 -30.87 4.43
C ALA A 89 35.19 -29.92 5.64
N ASN A 90 34.20 -29.89 6.53
CA ASN A 90 34.20 -29.00 7.70
C ASN A 90 35.11 -29.48 8.85
N ASP A 91 35.22 -30.79 9.08
CA ASP A 91 36.11 -31.36 10.11
C ASP A 91 37.60 -31.09 9.85
N LYS A 92 37.98 -30.79 8.60
CA LYS A 92 39.36 -30.43 8.23
C LYS A 92 39.64 -28.93 8.27
N LEU A 93 38.61 -28.08 8.24
CA LEU A 93 38.74 -26.64 8.47
C LEU A 93 39.11 -26.30 9.92
N ASN A 94 38.74 -27.17 10.88
CA ASN A 94 39.07 -26.98 12.30
C ASN A 94 40.45 -27.50 12.71
N TYR A 95 41.19 -28.16 11.81
CA TYR A 95 42.57 -28.62 12.04
C TYR A 95 43.43 -28.32 10.79
N PRO A 96 43.97 -27.10 10.66
CA PRO A 96 44.84 -26.76 9.54
C PRO A 96 46.14 -27.56 9.68
N SER A 97 46.41 -28.47 8.74
CA SER A 97 47.62 -29.28 8.74
C SER A 97 48.58 -28.77 7.67
N ASN A 98 49.26 -27.66 7.99
CA ASN A 98 50.45 -27.11 7.31
C ASN A 98 50.35 -26.83 5.79
N GLU A 99 50.91 -25.67 5.41
CA GLU A 99 51.17 -25.16 4.05
C GLU A 99 51.14 -26.23 2.93
N GLY A 100 50.01 -26.25 2.20
CA GLY A 100 49.67 -27.25 1.17
C GLY A 100 48.14 -27.46 1.03
N ASP A 101 47.38 -27.00 2.02
CA ASP A 101 45.95 -27.31 2.18
C ASP A 101 45.03 -26.57 1.18
N GLU A 102 45.32 -25.36 0.70
CA GLU A 102 44.43 -24.68 -0.29
C GLU A 102 44.31 -25.44 -1.62
N VAL A 103 45.42 -26.00 -2.11
CA VAL A 103 45.43 -26.80 -3.35
C VAL A 103 44.73 -28.14 -3.13
N THR A 104 44.78 -28.68 -1.91
CA THR A 104 44.20 -29.97 -1.54
C THR A 104 42.69 -29.85 -1.28
N GLU A 105 42.23 -28.80 -0.59
CA GLU A 105 40.81 -28.44 -0.44
C GLU A 105 40.15 -28.18 -1.79
N LEU A 106 40.77 -27.37 -2.65
CA LEU A 106 40.28 -27.11 -4.01
C LEU A 106 40.20 -28.40 -4.84
N ASN A 107 41.18 -29.31 -4.69
CA ASN A 107 41.18 -30.59 -5.40
C ASN A 107 40.15 -31.59 -4.86
N TRP A 108 39.79 -31.54 -3.57
CA TRP A 108 38.80 -32.42 -2.96
C TRP A 108 37.36 -31.97 -3.21
N THR A 109 37.08 -30.67 -3.12
CA THR A 109 35.81 -30.09 -3.58
C THR A 109 35.62 -30.40 -5.07
N LYS A 110 36.68 -30.26 -5.89
CA LYS A 110 36.69 -30.73 -7.28
C LYS A 110 36.46 -32.25 -7.42
N MET A 111 36.95 -33.09 -6.51
CA MET A 111 36.80 -34.55 -6.57
C MET A 111 35.39 -35.03 -6.15
N GLN A 112 34.71 -34.34 -5.24
CA GLN A 112 33.34 -34.66 -4.86
C GLN A 112 32.31 -34.03 -5.80
N LEU A 113 32.59 -32.84 -6.35
CA LEU A 113 31.86 -32.30 -7.52
C LEU A 113 31.99 -33.23 -8.75
N LYS A 114 33.11 -33.94 -8.93
CA LYS A 114 33.24 -35.01 -9.95
C LYS A 114 32.28 -36.19 -9.74
N THR A 115 31.77 -36.40 -8.52
CA THR A 115 30.75 -37.42 -8.23
C THR A 115 29.32 -36.90 -8.27
N ALA A 116 29.15 -35.58 -8.34
CA ALA A 116 27.88 -34.92 -8.66
C ALA A 116 27.54 -35.20 -10.11
N VAL A 117 26.35 -35.74 -10.37
CA VAL A 117 25.87 -35.86 -11.74
C VAL A 117 25.45 -34.46 -12.18
N ILE A 118 26.23 -33.85 -13.06
CA ILE A 118 25.83 -32.62 -13.72
C ILE A 118 24.84 -32.99 -14.81
N GLU A 119 23.61 -32.49 -14.66
CA GLU A 119 22.56 -32.64 -15.65
C GLU A 119 22.58 -31.43 -16.59
N ARG A 120 22.37 -31.70 -17.88
CA ARG A 120 22.36 -30.69 -18.94
C ARG A 120 20.92 -30.41 -19.36
N PHE A 121 20.48 -29.15 -19.24
CA PHE A 121 19.17 -28.70 -19.71
C PHE A 121 19.33 -27.75 -20.91
N PRO A 122 19.14 -28.22 -22.15
CA PRO A 122 19.22 -27.36 -23.33
C PRO A 122 18.30 -26.14 -23.22
N TYR A 123 18.79 -24.94 -23.61
CA TYR A 123 17.99 -23.70 -23.57
C TYR A 123 16.74 -23.76 -24.46
N GLU A 124 16.74 -24.64 -25.44
CA GLU A 124 15.59 -25.01 -26.26
C GLU A 124 14.37 -25.48 -25.44
N ASN A 125 14.60 -26.09 -24.26
CA ASN A 125 13.54 -26.49 -23.34
C ASN A 125 12.84 -25.30 -22.68
N PHE A 126 13.46 -24.12 -22.69
CA PHE A 126 12.96 -22.88 -22.08
C PHE A 126 12.39 -21.90 -23.11
N LYS A 127 11.94 -22.42 -24.26
CA LYS A 127 11.22 -21.62 -25.26
C LYS A 127 9.79 -21.35 -24.83
N THR A 128 9.40 -20.07 -24.89
CA THR A 128 8.00 -19.64 -24.77
C THR A 128 7.51 -19.08 -26.09
N THR A 129 6.20 -19.18 -26.32
CA THR A 129 5.52 -18.59 -27.47
C THR A 129 5.13 -17.15 -27.12
N SER A 130 5.72 -16.17 -27.82
CA SER A 130 5.31 -14.76 -27.80
C SER A 130 5.00 -14.34 -29.24
N ASN A 131 3.87 -13.66 -29.46
CA ASN A 131 3.43 -13.20 -30.79
C ASN A 131 3.55 -14.27 -31.90
N LYS A 132 3.08 -15.50 -31.61
CA LYS A 132 3.12 -16.67 -32.51
C LYS A 132 4.53 -17.16 -32.89
N LYS A 133 5.59 -16.67 -32.25
CA LYS A 133 6.98 -17.12 -32.44
C LYS A 133 7.48 -17.78 -31.16
N LYS A 134 8.12 -18.95 -31.30
CA LYS A 134 8.81 -19.62 -30.19
C LYS A 134 10.23 -19.09 -30.09
N THR A 135 10.55 -18.47 -28.96
CA THR A 135 11.89 -17.91 -28.70
C THR A 135 12.35 -18.28 -27.30
N ILE A 136 13.66 -18.33 -27.09
CA ILE A 136 14.24 -18.61 -25.78
C ILE A 136 13.90 -17.43 -24.85
N ASN A 137 13.27 -17.71 -23.71
CA ASN A 137 12.93 -16.68 -22.73
C ASN A 137 14.16 -16.35 -21.87
N LYS A 138 15.00 -15.43 -22.37
CA LYS A 138 16.24 -15.01 -21.69
C LYS A 138 16.00 -14.45 -20.29
N LYS A 139 14.88 -13.76 -20.07
CA LYS A 139 14.53 -13.21 -18.75
C LYS A 139 14.24 -14.32 -17.75
N LEU A 140 13.48 -15.34 -18.16
CA LEU A 140 13.18 -16.49 -17.32
C LEU A 140 14.44 -17.31 -17.00
N LEU A 141 15.36 -17.45 -17.96
CA LEU A 141 16.65 -18.10 -17.72
C LEU A 141 17.51 -17.34 -16.71
N ALA A 142 17.62 -16.01 -16.86
CA ALA A 142 18.34 -15.17 -15.91
C ALA A 142 17.72 -15.24 -14.51
N GLU A 143 16.39 -15.25 -14.41
CA GLU A 143 15.70 -15.43 -13.14
C GLU A 143 15.95 -16.82 -12.53
N LEU A 144 15.92 -17.88 -13.34
CA LEU A 144 16.25 -19.23 -12.90
C LEU A 144 17.69 -19.37 -12.43
N GLN A 145 18.64 -18.69 -13.07
CA GLN A 145 20.03 -18.61 -12.59
C GLN A 145 20.14 -17.86 -11.26
N SER A 146 19.23 -16.92 -10.99
CA SER A 146 19.19 -16.17 -9.74
C SER A 146 18.48 -16.91 -8.60
N THR A 147 17.43 -17.72 -8.88
CA THR A 147 16.79 -18.57 -7.86
C THR A 147 17.59 -19.84 -7.62
N GLY A 148 18.18 -20.37 -8.68
CA GLY A 148 19.10 -21.49 -8.70
C GLY A 148 18.47 -22.86 -8.48
N LEU A 149 17.13 -22.98 -8.60
CA LEU A 149 16.41 -24.16 -8.13
C LEU A 149 15.38 -24.70 -9.14
N LEU A 150 15.51 -25.98 -9.46
CA LEU A 150 14.54 -26.75 -10.24
C LEU A 150 14.14 -28.02 -9.48
N PHE A 151 12.87 -28.41 -9.61
CA PHE A 151 12.36 -29.68 -9.10
C PHE A 151 11.96 -30.59 -10.25
N ALA A 152 12.31 -31.87 -10.18
CA ALA A 152 11.68 -32.89 -11.01
C ALA A 152 10.93 -33.89 -10.15
N ASP A 153 9.64 -34.05 -10.43
CA ASP A 153 8.87 -35.18 -9.91
C ASP A 153 9.21 -36.41 -10.77
N VAL A 154 10.00 -37.32 -10.21
CA VAL A 154 10.50 -38.50 -10.94
C VAL A 154 9.38 -39.49 -11.27
N THR A 155 8.27 -39.45 -10.54
CA THR A 155 7.13 -40.34 -10.78
C THR A 155 6.25 -39.85 -11.92
N LYS A 156 6.19 -38.53 -12.12
CA LYS A 156 5.40 -37.89 -13.18
C LYS A 156 6.22 -37.50 -14.40
N ASN A 157 7.54 -37.63 -14.32
CA ASN A 157 8.48 -37.18 -15.34
C ASN A 157 8.25 -35.70 -15.72
N ARG A 158 8.05 -34.84 -14.70
CA ARG A 158 7.75 -33.42 -14.88
C ARG A 158 8.78 -32.55 -14.19
N LEU A 159 9.31 -31.58 -14.92
CA LEU A 159 10.25 -30.57 -14.43
C LEU A 159 9.48 -29.29 -14.08
N TYR A 160 9.84 -28.70 -12.96
CA TYR A 160 9.28 -27.46 -12.45
C TYR A 160 10.39 -26.46 -12.15
N ILE A 161 10.17 -25.22 -12.57
CA ILE A 161 10.94 -24.07 -12.14
C ILE A 161 10.42 -23.62 -10.78
N MET A 162 11.30 -23.29 -9.84
CA MET A 162 10.89 -22.73 -8.55
C MET A 162 10.85 -21.20 -8.61
N SER A 163 9.68 -20.63 -8.32
CA SER A 163 9.52 -19.19 -8.05
C SER A 163 10.03 -18.83 -6.66
N ARG A 164 10.47 -17.57 -6.48
CA ARG A 164 10.73 -17.03 -5.15
C ARG A 164 9.48 -17.00 -4.27
N TYR A 165 8.29 -16.81 -4.85
CA TYR A 165 7.02 -16.84 -4.13
C TYR A 165 6.74 -18.19 -3.45
N ALA A 166 7.28 -19.30 -3.98
CA ALA A 166 7.04 -20.63 -3.45
C ALA A 166 7.92 -20.98 -2.24
N LEU A 167 9.06 -20.31 -2.07
CA LEU A 167 10.07 -20.67 -1.06
C LEU A 167 9.55 -20.53 0.39
N PRO A 168 8.83 -19.47 0.78
CA PRO A 168 8.29 -19.35 2.13
C PRO A 168 7.33 -20.48 2.48
N THR A 169 6.41 -20.80 1.57
CA THR A 169 5.40 -21.85 1.79
C THR A 169 6.00 -23.25 1.77
N LEU A 170 7.01 -23.49 0.92
CA LEU A 170 7.84 -24.69 0.97
C LEU A 170 8.54 -24.84 2.31
N GLY A 171 9.22 -23.78 2.78
CA GLY A 171 9.91 -23.73 4.07
C GLY A 171 9.00 -24.17 5.21
N GLN A 172 7.78 -23.62 5.27
CA GLN A 172 6.78 -24.02 6.27
C GLN A 172 6.41 -25.52 6.18
N ARG A 173 6.38 -26.12 4.98
CA ARG A 173 6.07 -27.55 4.83
C ARG A 173 7.20 -28.45 5.31
N VAL A 174 8.43 -28.01 5.12
CA VAL A 174 9.63 -28.77 5.52
C VAL A 174 10.21 -28.33 6.86
N ARG A 175 9.52 -27.42 7.56
CA ARG A 175 9.94 -26.82 8.85
C ARG A 175 11.30 -26.12 8.79
N ALA A 176 11.58 -25.46 7.67
CA ALA A 176 12.70 -24.55 7.49
C ALA A 176 12.20 -23.09 7.55
N SER A 177 12.93 -22.23 8.25
CA SER A 177 12.65 -20.80 8.36
C SER A 177 13.93 -19.97 8.29
N GLY A 178 13.79 -18.69 7.93
CA GLY A 178 14.90 -17.74 7.86
C GLY A 178 15.32 -17.42 6.43
N ASP A 179 16.15 -16.37 6.31
CA ASP A 179 16.53 -15.76 5.04
C ASP A 179 17.38 -16.70 4.16
N PHE A 180 18.01 -17.72 4.74
CA PHE A 180 18.80 -18.72 4.01
C PHE A 180 17.99 -19.41 2.91
N LEU A 181 16.65 -19.53 3.05
CA LEU A 181 15.79 -20.11 2.01
C LEU A 181 15.78 -19.27 0.73
N LEU A 182 15.97 -17.95 0.87
CA LEU A 182 15.99 -17.00 -0.24
C LEU A 182 17.39 -16.90 -0.90
N GLU A 183 18.43 -17.37 -0.23
CA GLU A 183 19.79 -17.40 -0.75
C GLU A 183 19.96 -18.54 -1.77
N SER A 184 20.43 -18.22 -2.96
CA SER A 184 20.68 -19.22 -4.01
C SER A 184 22.03 -19.91 -3.78
N THR A 185 22.03 -20.96 -2.95
CA THR A 185 23.25 -21.71 -2.63
C THR A 185 23.05 -23.22 -2.74
N PHE A 186 24.13 -23.92 -3.08
CA PHE A 186 24.14 -25.38 -3.11
C PHE A 186 23.85 -25.99 -1.72
N ALA A 187 24.31 -25.33 -0.65
CA ALA A 187 24.06 -25.76 0.73
C ALA A 187 22.56 -25.72 1.10
N ARG A 188 21.84 -24.66 0.71
CA ARG A 188 20.38 -24.58 0.85
C ARG A 188 19.71 -25.78 0.16
N ASP A 189 20.14 -26.12 -1.05
CA ASP A 189 19.50 -27.16 -1.85
C ASP A 189 19.74 -28.56 -1.28
N ILE A 190 20.94 -28.83 -0.76
CA ILE A 190 21.25 -30.07 -0.03
C ILE A 190 20.38 -30.19 1.23
N LEU A 191 20.24 -29.09 1.98
CA LEU A 191 19.40 -29.07 3.18
C LEU A 191 17.92 -29.31 2.82
N LEU A 192 17.38 -28.67 1.79
CA LEU A 192 16.02 -28.92 1.33
C LEU A 192 15.80 -30.39 0.98
N MET A 193 16.73 -31.00 0.24
CA MET A 193 16.67 -32.42 -0.11
C MET A 193 16.68 -33.33 1.13
N SER A 194 17.44 -32.98 2.18
CA SER A 194 17.45 -33.72 3.44
C SER A 194 16.09 -33.67 4.14
N LEU A 195 15.46 -32.50 4.14
CA LEU A 195 14.17 -32.28 4.78
C LEU A 195 13.02 -32.93 3.99
N PHE A 196 13.17 -33.11 2.68
CA PHE A 196 12.17 -33.80 1.84
C PHE A 196 11.99 -35.26 2.24
N ALA A 197 13.03 -35.92 2.79
CA ALA A 197 12.97 -37.31 3.23
C ALA A 197 11.93 -37.55 4.35
N ASN A 198 11.67 -36.53 5.18
CA ASN A 198 10.73 -36.60 6.31
C ASN A 198 9.34 -36.01 5.98
N SER A 199 9.14 -35.57 4.74
CA SER A 199 7.96 -34.78 4.36
C SER A 199 6.79 -35.65 3.89
N LYS A 200 5.60 -35.06 3.92
CA LYS A 200 4.32 -35.68 3.51
C LYS A 200 3.89 -35.17 2.14
N MET A 201 2.75 -35.68 1.66
CA MET A 201 2.07 -35.18 0.47
C MET A 201 1.83 -33.65 0.56
N VAL A 202 2.20 -32.95 -0.51
CA VAL A 202 1.98 -31.51 -0.69
C VAL A 202 1.30 -31.25 -2.01
N LYS A 203 0.75 -30.06 -2.16
CA LYS A 203 0.12 -29.58 -3.37
C LYS A 203 0.92 -28.40 -3.90
N PHE A 204 1.36 -28.48 -5.15
CA PHE A 204 2.00 -27.38 -5.85
C PHE A 204 0.96 -26.56 -6.61
N ILE A 205 0.95 -25.25 -6.40
CA ILE A 205 0.23 -24.33 -7.29
C ILE A 205 1.20 -23.90 -8.38
N VAL A 206 0.91 -24.36 -9.59
CA VAL A 206 1.81 -24.31 -10.74
C VAL A 206 1.20 -23.45 -11.82
N ARG A 207 1.95 -22.49 -12.35
CA ARG A 207 1.58 -21.76 -13.57
C ARG A 207 2.27 -22.40 -14.77
N VAL A 208 1.50 -22.61 -15.83
CA VAL A 208 1.92 -23.35 -17.03
C VAL A 208 1.84 -22.45 -18.25
N GLN A 209 2.93 -22.39 -19.01
CA GLN A 209 2.97 -21.73 -20.31
C GLN A 209 3.76 -22.57 -21.30
N ASP A 210 3.13 -22.89 -22.42
CA ASP A 210 3.68 -23.84 -23.40
C ASP A 210 4.01 -25.19 -22.75
N LYS A 211 5.30 -25.54 -22.63
CA LYS A 211 5.79 -26.76 -21.96
C LYS A 211 6.41 -26.50 -20.60
N LEU A 212 6.48 -25.23 -20.18
CA LEU A 212 7.12 -24.82 -18.94
C LEU A 212 6.11 -24.82 -17.79
N SER A 213 6.55 -25.35 -16.66
CA SER A 213 5.78 -25.40 -15.42
C SER A 213 6.59 -24.70 -14.33
N LYS A 214 5.99 -23.75 -13.63
CA LYS A 214 6.65 -23.03 -12.55
C LYS A 214 5.79 -23.03 -11.28
N ILE A 215 6.38 -23.41 -10.15
CA ILE A 215 5.70 -23.51 -8.86
C ILE A 215 5.73 -22.13 -8.20
N PHE A 216 4.57 -21.63 -7.78
CA PHE A 216 4.40 -20.35 -7.08
C PHE A 216 3.96 -20.51 -5.62
N MET A 217 3.39 -21.65 -5.24
CA MET A 217 3.10 -21.99 -3.84
C MET A 217 3.23 -23.49 -3.61
N VAL A 218 3.69 -23.87 -2.41
CA VAL A 218 3.66 -25.25 -1.91
C VAL A 218 2.75 -25.30 -0.68
N THR A 219 1.61 -25.95 -0.81
CA THR A 219 0.56 -25.93 0.22
C THR A 219 0.17 -27.34 0.69
N THR A 220 -0.65 -27.41 1.73
CA THR A 220 -1.18 -28.67 2.25
C THR A 220 -2.25 -29.25 1.32
N THR A 221 -2.54 -30.53 1.47
CA THR A 221 -3.63 -31.19 0.73
C THR A 221 -5.01 -30.65 1.10
N THR A 222 -5.14 -30.00 2.25
CA THR A 222 -6.37 -29.38 2.78
C THR A 222 -6.60 -27.96 2.27
N TYR A 223 -5.67 -27.39 1.49
CA TYR A 223 -5.84 -26.06 0.92
C TYR A 223 -7.04 -26.00 -0.03
N ASN A 224 -7.95 -25.08 0.26
CA ASN A 224 -9.11 -24.81 -0.55
C ASN A 224 -8.78 -23.76 -1.62
N GLU A 225 -8.69 -24.21 -2.86
CA GLU A 225 -8.45 -23.34 -4.00
C GLU A 225 -9.72 -22.55 -4.32
N LEU A 226 -9.59 -21.22 -4.30
CA LEU A 226 -10.64 -20.34 -4.76
C LEU A 226 -10.32 -19.87 -6.17
N PRO A 227 -11.22 -20.06 -7.15
CA PRO A 227 -10.99 -19.56 -8.49
C PRO A 227 -10.83 -18.04 -8.46
N LEU A 228 -9.75 -17.52 -9.07
CA LEU A 228 -9.55 -16.07 -9.20
C LEU A 228 -10.78 -15.40 -9.82
N THR A 229 -11.40 -16.07 -10.80
CA THR A 229 -12.61 -15.62 -11.51
C THR A 229 -13.81 -15.34 -10.62
N MET A 230 -13.79 -15.76 -9.35
CA MET A 230 -14.86 -15.47 -8.40
C MET A 230 -14.98 -13.96 -8.10
N ILE A 231 -13.91 -13.16 -8.26
CA ILE A 231 -13.98 -11.69 -8.14
C ILE A 231 -15.06 -11.10 -9.06
N GLU A 232 -15.20 -11.65 -10.28
CA GLU A 232 -16.21 -11.20 -11.23
C GLU A 232 -17.63 -11.31 -10.66
N GLN A 233 -17.95 -12.47 -10.12
CA GLN A 233 -19.25 -12.73 -9.52
C GLN A 233 -19.49 -11.82 -8.31
N LEU A 234 -18.48 -11.65 -7.46
CA LEU A 234 -18.59 -10.84 -6.26
C LEU A 234 -18.90 -9.38 -6.57
N TYR A 235 -18.22 -8.75 -7.53
CA TYR A 235 -18.49 -7.33 -7.80
C TYR A 235 -19.88 -7.12 -8.41
N PHE A 236 -20.41 -8.05 -9.22
CA PHE A 236 -21.80 -7.98 -9.70
C PHE A 236 -22.80 -8.11 -8.55
N MET A 237 -22.54 -9.01 -7.60
CA MET A 237 -23.37 -9.16 -6.41
C MET A 237 -23.29 -7.93 -5.50
N PHE A 238 -22.11 -7.34 -5.33
CA PHE A 238 -21.92 -6.10 -4.59
C PHE A 238 -22.61 -4.90 -5.26
N ALA A 239 -22.59 -4.81 -6.59
CA ALA A 239 -23.32 -3.78 -7.31
C ALA A 239 -24.82 -3.81 -6.95
N GLN A 240 -25.41 -5.01 -6.88
CA GLN A 240 -26.81 -5.20 -6.52
C GLN A 240 -27.05 -4.98 -5.01
N ALA A 241 -26.18 -5.50 -4.15
CA ALA A 241 -26.35 -5.48 -2.70
C ALA A 241 -26.09 -4.12 -2.06
N SER A 242 -25.29 -3.26 -2.71
CA SER A 242 -24.91 -1.94 -2.19
C SER A 242 -26.08 -0.96 -2.11
N GLY A 243 -27.04 -1.05 -3.04
CA GLY A 243 -28.09 -0.04 -3.20
C GLY A 243 -27.61 1.26 -3.87
N PHE A 244 -26.36 1.33 -4.33
CA PHE A 244 -25.80 2.48 -5.04
C PHE A 244 -25.80 2.24 -6.56
N THR A 245 -25.89 3.33 -7.34
CA THR A 245 -25.83 3.29 -8.81
C THR A 245 -24.47 3.73 -9.34
N GLY A 246 -24.24 3.60 -10.65
CA GLY A 246 -23.06 4.17 -11.31
C GLY A 246 -21.72 3.52 -11.01
N MET A 247 -21.72 2.23 -10.64
CA MET A 247 -20.49 1.50 -10.34
C MET A 247 -19.50 1.55 -11.51
N THR A 248 -18.38 2.22 -11.30
CA THR A 248 -17.35 2.52 -12.30
C THR A 248 -16.00 1.95 -11.86
N CYS A 249 -15.28 1.29 -12.76
CA CYS A 249 -13.97 0.73 -12.46
C CYS A 249 -12.91 1.84 -12.34
N ASP A 250 -12.31 1.97 -11.16
CA ASP A 250 -11.26 2.96 -10.89
C ASP A 250 -9.87 2.44 -11.27
N GLY A 251 -9.67 1.13 -11.14
CA GLY A 251 -8.40 0.51 -11.44
C GLY A 251 -8.30 -0.93 -10.94
N TRP A 252 -7.37 -1.68 -11.51
CA TRP A 252 -7.07 -3.05 -11.11
C TRP A 252 -5.58 -3.33 -11.22
N LEU A 253 -5.12 -4.32 -10.46
CA LEU A 253 -3.75 -4.84 -10.42
C LEU A 253 -3.81 -6.37 -10.38
N LEU A 254 -3.01 -7.02 -11.21
CA LEU A 254 -2.87 -8.47 -11.22
C LEU A 254 -1.40 -8.84 -11.34
N ASN A 255 -0.88 -9.58 -10.36
CA ASN A 255 0.45 -10.18 -10.39
C ASN A 255 0.38 -11.67 -9.98
N HIS A 256 1.50 -12.26 -9.55
CA HIS A 256 1.53 -13.64 -9.10
C HIS A 256 0.87 -13.88 -7.74
N SER A 257 0.85 -12.86 -6.89
CA SER A 257 0.42 -12.90 -5.50
C SER A 257 -1.01 -12.41 -5.35
N ILE A 258 -1.35 -11.26 -5.95
CA ILE A 258 -2.62 -10.58 -5.75
C ILE A 258 -3.33 -10.33 -7.08
N SER A 259 -4.65 -10.54 -7.05
CA SER A 259 -5.61 -10.07 -8.04
C SER A 259 -6.52 -9.06 -7.35
N CYS A 260 -6.49 -7.79 -7.76
CA CYS A 260 -7.16 -6.68 -7.12
C CYS A 260 -7.94 -5.83 -8.13
N ILE A 261 -9.18 -5.46 -7.80
CA ILE A 261 -9.99 -4.51 -8.59
C ILE A 261 -10.72 -3.54 -7.67
N ARG A 262 -10.90 -2.30 -8.13
CA ARG A 262 -11.55 -1.21 -7.42
C ARG A 262 -12.68 -0.61 -8.24
N PHE A 263 -13.78 -0.30 -7.56
CA PHE A 263 -14.94 0.36 -8.13
C PHE A 263 -15.43 1.51 -7.25
N SER A 264 -15.73 2.67 -7.83
CA SER A 264 -16.48 3.75 -7.17
C SER A 264 -17.94 3.74 -7.59
N PHE A 265 -18.83 4.18 -6.72
CA PHE A 265 -20.25 4.39 -7.01
C PHE A 265 -20.57 5.89 -7.19
N ASP A 266 -21.75 6.19 -7.71
CA ASP A 266 -22.29 7.54 -7.74
C ASP A 266 -22.68 8.02 -6.34
N ASN A 267 -22.66 9.34 -6.14
CA ASN A 267 -22.99 9.96 -4.86
C ASN A 267 -24.47 10.24 -4.66
N ASN A 268 -25.35 9.98 -5.65
CA ASN A 268 -26.76 10.40 -5.57
C ASN A 268 -27.45 9.88 -4.31
N THR A 269 -27.28 8.60 -3.98
CA THR A 269 -27.83 8.00 -2.76
C THR A 269 -27.31 8.70 -1.49
N VAL A 270 -26.02 9.05 -1.45
CA VAL A 270 -25.42 9.80 -0.33
C VAL A 270 -26.02 11.20 -0.25
N ILE A 271 -26.15 11.88 -1.38
CA ILE A 271 -26.67 13.25 -1.48
C ILE A 271 -28.14 13.29 -1.01
N ASP A 272 -28.96 12.33 -1.42
CA ASP A 272 -30.37 12.23 -1.01
C ASP A 272 -30.51 12.03 0.51
N GLU A 273 -29.66 11.19 1.10
CA GLU A 273 -29.60 11.02 2.55
C GLU A 273 -29.15 12.28 3.27
N LEU A 274 -28.12 12.97 2.75
CA LEU A 274 -27.63 14.22 3.33
C LEU A 274 -28.71 15.30 3.27
N ARG A 275 -29.42 15.42 2.15
CA ARG A 275 -30.48 16.43 1.97
C ARG A 275 -31.59 16.28 3.01
N THR A 276 -31.89 15.05 3.42
CA THR A 276 -32.91 14.78 4.44
C THR A 276 -32.53 15.29 5.83
N ALA A 277 -31.23 15.36 6.16
CA ALA A 277 -30.75 15.67 7.51
C ALA A 277 -29.96 16.98 7.65
N TYR A 278 -29.43 17.50 6.54
CA TYR A 278 -28.50 18.63 6.46
C TYR A 278 -28.79 19.52 5.24
N GLU A 279 -30.07 19.80 4.95
CA GLU A 279 -30.50 20.53 3.75
C GLU A 279 -29.77 21.87 3.58
N GLU A 280 -29.79 22.72 4.62
CA GLU A 280 -29.16 24.06 4.59
C GLU A 280 -27.64 23.99 4.39
N GLU A 281 -26.95 23.06 5.07
CA GLU A 281 -25.51 22.89 4.87
C GLU A 281 -25.18 22.34 3.49
N LEU A 282 -26.03 21.46 2.95
CA LEU A 282 -25.83 20.87 1.64
C LEU A 282 -26.06 21.89 0.52
N GLU A 283 -27.03 22.80 0.68
CA GLU A 283 -27.22 23.94 -0.23
C GLU A 283 -26.01 24.88 -0.20
N THR A 284 -25.51 25.20 1.01
CA THR A 284 -24.31 26.01 1.19
C THR A 284 -23.09 25.34 0.55
N PHE A 285 -22.98 24.02 0.73
CA PHE A 285 -21.93 23.20 0.14
C PHE A 285 -21.98 23.22 -1.39
N ASP A 286 -23.14 22.99 -1.98
CA ASP A 286 -23.33 22.99 -3.44
C ASP A 286 -23.00 24.36 -4.05
N TYR A 287 -23.46 25.43 -3.40
CA TYR A 287 -23.15 26.80 -3.84
C TYR A 287 -21.65 27.11 -3.80
N THR A 288 -20.93 26.62 -2.79
CA THR A 288 -19.53 26.97 -2.55
C THR A 288 -18.56 26.08 -3.32
N TYR A 289 -18.82 24.77 -3.35
CA TYR A 289 -17.87 23.76 -3.87
C TYR A 289 -18.43 22.94 -5.04
N GLY A 290 -19.75 22.75 -5.10
CA GLY A 290 -20.42 21.81 -6.00
C GLY A 290 -20.50 20.39 -5.44
N LEU A 291 -21.66 19.74 -5.61
CA LEU A 291 -21.91 18.38 -5.10
C LEU A 291 -21.02 17.29 -5.72
N ASP A 292 -20.43 17.54 -6.89
CA ASP A 292 -19.53 16.62 -7.59
C ASP A 292 -18.19 16.42 -6.88
N VAL A 293 -17.80 17.36 -6.00
CA VAL A 293 -16.59 17.30 -5.19
C VAL A 293 -16.74 16.40 -3.96
N LEU A 294 -17.96 15.97 -3.60
CA LEU A 294 -18.16 15.04 -2.48
C LEU A 294 -17.39 13.73 -2.72
N PRO A 295 -16.73 13.16 -1.68
CA PRO A 295 -16.00 11.91 -1.83
C PRO A 295 -16.92 10.79 -2.31
N LYS A 296 -16.45 10.00 -3.28
CA LYS A 296 -17.25 8.90 -3.84
C LYS A 296 -17.04 7.61 -3.05
N PRO A 297 -18.10 6.94 -2.58
CA PRO A 297 -17.93 5.64 -1.94
C PRO A 297 -17.44 4.63 -2.97
N GLY A 298 -16.62 3.68 -2.54
CA GLY A 298 -16.07 2.68 -3.42
C GLY A 298 -15.63 1.42 -2.68
N ILE A 299 -15.48 0.34 -3.43
CA ILE A 299 -15.15 -0.98 -2.93
C ILE A 299 -13.92 -1.54 -3.66
N GLU A 300 -12.98 -2.06 -2.89
CA GLU A 300 -11.83 -2.81 -3.39
C GLU A 300 -12.01 -4.29 -3.08
N ILE A 301 -11.74 -5.15 -4.06
CA ILE A 301 -11.83 -6.60 -3.93
C ILE A 301 -10.48 -7.19 -4.29
N LYS A 302 -9.88 -7.93 -3.36
CA LYS A 302 -8.63 -8.66 -3.53
C LYS A 302 -8.86 -10.15 -3.33
N SER A 303 -8.15 -10.95 -4.11
CA SER A 303 -7.96 -12.38 -3.85
C SER A 303 -6.56 -12.81 -4.28
N SER A 304 -6.12 -13.96 -3.78
CA SER A 304 -4.86 -14.59 -4.12
C SER A 304 -5.07 -16.07 -4.41
N ASP A 305 -4.54 -16.59 -5.51
CA ASP A 305 -4.51 -18.03 -5.78
C ASP A 305 -3.30 -18.75 -5.15
N ILE A 306 -2.36 -17.99 -4.60
CA ILE A 306 -1.12 -18.50 -3.97
C ILE A 306 -1.07 -18.28 -2.45
N GLY A 307 -2.24 -18.19 -1.80
CA GLY A 307 -2.35 -18.31 -0.33
C GLY A 307 -2.25 -17.04 0.50
N ASP A 308 -2.06 -15.85 -0.09
CA ASP A 308 -1.99 -14.59 0.69
C ASP A 308 -3.34 -14.23 1.34
N CYS A 309 -4.45 -14.40 0.61
CA CYS A 309 -5.81 -14.21 1.12
C CYS A 309 -6.84 -14.89 0.22
N ALA A 310 -7.91 -15.43 0.83
CA ALA A 310 -9.05 -15.92 0.06
C ALA A 310 -9.79 -14.74 -0.57
N PHE A 311 -10.25 -13.83 0.28
CA PHE A 311 -10.75 -12.52 -0.13
C PHE A 311 -10.37 -11.47 0.90
N ILE A 312 -10.06 -10.28 0.42
CA ILE A 312 -10.05 -9.05 1.23
C ILE A 312 -10.93 -8.06 0.49
N VAL A 313 -12.00 -7.61 1.14
CA VAL A 313 -12.91 -6.59 0.63
C VAL A 313 -12.74 -5.35 1.50
N ARG A 314 -12.41 -4.20 0.90
CA ARG A 314 -12.22 -2.95 1.62
C ARG A 314 -13.20 -1.90 1.12
N GLY A 315 -13.86 -1.22 2.03
CA GLY A 315 -14.52 0.04 1.74
C GLY A 315 -13.50 1.15 1.54
N TYR A 316 -13.82 2.11 0.69
CA TYR A 316 -13.04 3.32 0.57
C TYR A 316 -13.88 4.52 0.16
N TRP A 317 -13.30 5.70 0.37
CA TRP A 317 -13.78 6.97 -0.14
C TRP A 317 -12.76 7.52 -1.15
N LYS A 318 -13.22 7.78 -2.37
CA LYS A 318 -12.43 8.36 -3.43
C LYS A 318 -12.51 9.88 -3.37
N PHE A 319 -11.37 10.49 -3.12
CA PHE A 319 -11.13 11.92 -3.28
C PHE A 319 -10.55 12.20 -4.67
N PRO A 320 -10.48 13.47 -5.11
CA PRO A 320 -9.94 13.81 -6.43
C PRO A 320 -8.52 13.27 -6.69
N HIS A 321 -7.64 13.26 -5.68
CA HIS A 321 -6.23 12.86 -5.82
C HIS A 321 -5.84 11.63 -4.98
N THR A 322 -6.69 11.19 -4.06
CA THR A 322 -6.37 10.12 -3.11
C THR A 322 -7.55 9.16 -2.89
N ILE A 323 -7.26 8.04 -2.23
CA ILE A 323 -8.26 7.08 -1.76
C ILE A 323 -8.07 6.91 -0.25
N LEU A 324 -9.17 7.02 0.50
CA LEU A 324 -9.21 6.78 1.93
C LEU A 324 -9.89 5.45 2.21
N TYR A 325 -9.11 4.42 2.55
CA TYR A 325 -9.67 3.12 2.95
C TYR A 325 -10.32 3.20 4.33
N THR A 326 -11.40 2.44 4.52
CA THR A 326 -12.17 2.38 5.76
C THR A 326 -12.22 0.96 6.29
N GLU A 327 -13.41 0.36 6.38
CA GLU A 327 -13.61 -0.97 6.92
C GLU A 327 -13.10 -2.06 5.96
N GLU A 328 -12.68 -3.18 6.55
CA GLU A 328 -12.18 -4.34 5.84
C GLU A 328 -12.89 -5.60 6.30
N VAL A 329 -13.29 -6.43 5.33
CA VAL A 329 -13.73 -7.80 5.55
C VAL A 329 -12.70 -8.73 4.91
N ALA A 330 -11.99 -9.50 5.75
CA ALA A 330 -10.94 -10.42 5.30
C ALA A 330 -11.31 -11.89 5.57
N ARG A 331 -10.91 -12.77 4.65
CA ARG A 331 -11.09 -14.22 4.73
C ARG A 331 -9.81 -14.95 4.36
N LYS A 332 -9.51 -16.02 5.11
CA LYS A 332 -8.39 -16.94 4.86
C LYS A 332 -8.85 -18.13 4.01
N HIS A 333 -7.91 -18.85 3.40
CA HIS A 333 -8.16 -20.10 2.64
C HIS A 333 -8.49 -21.31 3.51
N SER A 334 -9.24 -21.10 4.60
CA SER A 334 -9.58 -22.11 5.60
C SER A 334 -11.02 -21.94 6.05
N GLY A 335 -11.69 -23.05 6.36
CA GLY A 335 -13.08 -23.06 6.81
C GLY A 335 -14.10 -23.16 5.67
N LYS A 336 -15.37 -23.24 6.04
CA LYS A 336 -16.51 -23.22 5.11
C LYS A 336 -17.12 -21.82 5.16
N PHE A 337 -17.22 -21.15 4.02
CA PHE A 337 -17.95 -19.90 3.88
C PHE A 337 -18.58 -19.85 2.48
N THR A 338 -19.71 -19.17 2.35
CA THR A 338 -20.40 -18.98 1.08
C THR A 338 -20.25 -17.54 0.60
N SER A 339 -20.50 -17.30 -0.70
CA SER A 339 -20.54 -15.93 -1.24
C SER A 339 -21.61 -15.08 -0.55
N ASP A 340 -22.73 -15.68 -0.16
CA ASP A 340 -23.85 -14.98 0.51
C ASP A 340 -23.46 -14.51 1.93
N ASP A 341 -22.67 -15.31 2.66
CA ASP A 341 -22.13 -14.92 3.96
C ASP A 341 -21.23 -13.68 3.82
N LEU A 342 -20.34 -13.69 2.80
CA LEU A 342 -19.43 -12.59 2.51
C LEU A 342 -20.20 -11.31 2.15
N ILE A 343 -21.25 -11.42 1.34
CA ILE A 343 -22.07 -10.26 0.94
C ILE A 343 -22.82 -9.67 2.12
N THR A 344 -23.38 -10.51 2.98
CA THR A 344 -24.09 -10.06 4.17
C THR A 344 -23.16 -9.29 5.10
N GLU A 345 -21.95 -9.79 5.31
CA GLU A 345 -20.94 -9.14 6.13
C GLU A 345 -20.44 -7.82 5.53
N VAL A 346 -20.18 -7.79 4.22
CA VAL A 346 -19.80 -6.57 3.49
C VAL A 346 -20.91 -5.52 3.58
N LYS A 347 -22.18 -5.92 3.44
CA LYS A 347 -23.32 -5.01 3.58
C LYS A 347 -23.39 -4.39 4.97
N ASN A 348 -23.22 -5.21 6.01
CA ASN A 348 -23.35 -4.77 7.40
C ASN A 348 -22.14 -3.98 7.90
N THR A 349 -20.95 -4.20 7.33
CA THR A 349 -19.69 -3.60 7.81
C THR A 349 -19.24 -2.43 6.94
N ILE A 350 -19.35 -2.55 5.62
CA ILE A 350 -18.82 -1.58 4.66
C ILE A 350 -19.94 -0.67 4.14
N PHE A 351 -20.97 -1.23 3.50
CA PHE A 351 -22.01 -0.42 2.84
C PHE A 351 -22.86 0.38 3.84
N SER A 352 -23.10 -0.17 5.03
CA SER A 352 -23.80 0.52 6.13
C SER A 352 -23.11 1.83 6.57
N ARG A 353 -21.81 1.98 6.30
CA ARG A 353 -21.01 3.17 6.69
C ARG A 353 -20.83 4.19 5.57
N TYR A 354 -21.35 3.93 4.37
CA TYR A 354 -21.20 4.81 3.20
C TYR A 354 -21.96 6.13 3.31
N THR A 355 -22.51 6.49 4.47
CA THR A 355 -23.03 7.85 4.71
C THR A 355 -22.36 8.54 5.90
N GLU A 356 -21.52 7.85 6.67
CA GLU A 356 -20.92 8.39 7.89
C GLU A 356 -19.90 9.49 7.61
N LEU A 357 -18.97 9.27 6.68
CA LEU A 357 -17.93 10.25 6.36
C LEU A 357 -18.51 11.54 5.76
N PRO A 358 -19.37 11.52 4.74
CA PRO A 358 -19.99 12.74 4.22
C PRO A 358 -20.78 13.49 5.28
N LYS A 359 -21.51 12.80 6.16
CA LYS A 359 -22.22 13.43 7.30
C LYS A 359 -21.25 14.13 8.24
N ALA A 360 -20.09 13.53 8.53
CA ALA A 360 -19.05 14.16 9.34
C ALA A 360 -18.46 15.39 8.64
N LEU A 361 -18.14 15.28 7.35
CA LEU A 361 -17.56 16.38 6.57
C LEU A 361 -18.51 17.59 6.47
N ILE A 362 -19.79 17.36 6.19
CA ILE A 362 -20.79 18.44 6.10
C ILE A 362 -20.92 19.21 7.42
N LYS A 363 -20.83 18.52 8.57
CA LYS A 363 -20.85 19.20 9.88
C LYS A 363 -19.66 20.13 10.08
N LEU A 364 -18.50 19.82 9.50
CA LEU A 364 -17.30 20.64 9.62
C LEU A 364 -17.40 21.98 8.90
N LEU A 365 -18.37 22.16 8.00
CA LEU A 365 -18.68 23.46 7.38
C LEU A 365 -19.12 24.50 8.41
N ARG A 366 -19.73 24.07 9.52
CA ARG A 366 -20.20 24.96 10.60
C ARG A 366 -19.06 25.49 11.46
N VAL A 367 -17.87 24.89 11.39
CA VAL A 367 -16.72 25.25 12.24
C VAL A 367 -15.81 26.17 11.46
N GLU A 368 -15.96 27.48 11.65
CA GLU A 368 -15.07 28.48 11.06
C GLU A 368 -13.68 28.42 11.71
N ILE A 369 -12.65 28.23 10.88
CA ILE A 369 -11.25 28.19 11.32
C ILE A 369 -10.63 29.58 11.26
N THR A 370 -11.04 30.40 10.30
CA THR A 370 -10.52 31.75 10.10
C THR A 370 -11.18 32.71 11.09
N PRO A 371 -10.43 33.30 12.05
CA PRO A 371 -11.02 34.20 13.03
C PRO A 371 -11.61 35.45 12.39
N GLU A 372 -12.74 35.93 12.90
CA GLU A 372 -13.45 37.11 12.35
C GLU A 372 -12.54 38.33 12.14
N SER A 373 -11.62 38.59 13.08
CA SER A 373 -10.65 39.69 12.96
C SER A 373 -9.73 39.64 11.73
N ILE A 374 -9.52 38.44 11.16
CA ILE A 374 -8.74 38.23 9.94
C ILE A 374 -9.69 38.26 8.74
N SER A 375 -10.84 37.57 8.84
CA SER A 375 -11.88 37.54 7.82
C SER A 375 -12.37 38.94 7.43
N GLU A 376 -12.53 39.84 8.40
CA GLU A 376 -12.93 41.24 8.17
C GLU A 376 -11.89 42.01 7.35
N VAL A 377 -10.59 41.83 7.62
CA VAL A 377 -9.51 42.47 6.85
C VAL A 377 -9.54 42.00 5.40
N PHE A 378 -9.74 40.70 5.16
CA PHE A 378 -9.81 40.12 3.82
C PHE A 378 -11.05 40.59 3.07
N ARG A 379 -12.24 40.52 3.69
CA ARG A 379 -13.51 40.99 3.10
C ARG A 379 -13.47 42.48 2.77
N ASN A 380 -12.93 43.32 3.65
CA ASN A 380 -12.79 44.76 3.41
C ASN A 380 -11.85 45.04 2.24
N ARG A 381 -10.75 44.28 2.14
CA ARG A 381 -9.79 44.41 1.05
C ARG A 381 -10.43 44.06 -0.29
N GLU A 382 -11.14 42.95 -0.36
CA GLU A 382 -11.85 42.50 -1.56
C GLU A 382 -12.93 43.49 -1.99
N ARG A 383 -13.74 43.97 -1.03
CA ARG A 383 -14.77 45.00 -1.30
C ARG A 383 -14.18 46.28 -1.86
N LEU A 384 -13.04 46.71 -1.31
CA LEU A 384 -12.35 47.92 -1.78
C LEU A 384 -11.76 47.72 -3.19
N ASP A 385 -11.18 46.55 -3.45
CA ASP A 385 -10.68 46.17 -4.79
C ASP A 385 -11.80 46.18 -5.83
N GLY A 386 -12.95 45.58 -5.53
CA GLY A 386 -14.13 45.57 -6.41
C GLY A 386 -14.66 46.98 -6.68
N ARG A 387 -14.66 47.85 -5.65
CA ARG A 387 -15.06 49.26 -5.80
C ARG A 387 -14.08 50.04 -6.67
N ILE A 388 -12.77 49.83 -6.49
CA ILE A 388 -11.72 50.44 -7.33
C ILE A 388 -11.91 50.04 -8.79
N ARG A 389 -12.09 48.74 -9.09
CA ARG A 389 -12.34 48.26 -10.45
C ARG A 389 -13.58 48.90 -11.08
N THR A 390 -14.68 48.97 -10.32
CA THR A 390 -15.92 49.60 -10.77
C THR A 390 -15.74 51.09 -11.07
N LEU A 391 -15.05 51.82 -10.19
CA LEU A 391 -14.74 53.23 -10.36
C LEU A 391 -13.81 53.47 -11.56
N GLN A 392 -12.79 52.62 -11.76
CA GLN A 392 -11.89 52.68 -12.91
C GLN A 392 -12.67 52.55 -14.22
N MET A 393 -13.48 51.49 -14.37
CA MET A 393 -14.32 51.31 -15.55
C MET A 393 -15.28 52.49 -15.78
N THR A 394 -15.85 53.04 -14.70
CA THR A 394 -16.75 54.19 -14.79
C THR A 394 -16.03 55.45 -15.24
N VAL A 395 -14.84 55.73 -14.69
CA VAL A 395 -14.00 56.87 -15.10
C VAL A 395 -13.59 56.74 -16.56
N GLU A 396 -13.12 55.58 -17.00
CA GLU A 396 -12.72 55.34 -18.40
C GLU A 396 -13.89 55.56 -19.37
N ARG A 397 -15.09 55.07 -19.04
CA ARG A 397 -16.30 55.28 -19.85
C ARG A 397 -16.68 56.75 -19.94
N LEU A 398 -16.58 57.49 -18.84
CA LEU A 398 -16.88 58.93 -18.81
C LEU A 398 -15.81 59.75 -19.55
N GLU A 399 -14.55 59.35 -19.54
CA GLU A 399 -13.49 60.04 -20.31
C GLU A 399 -13.66 59.90 -21.82
N GLN A 400 -14.28 58.82 -22.29
CA GLN A 400 -14.50 58.54 -23.70
C GLN A 400 -15.82 59.13 -24.25
N ALA A 401 -16.73 59.59 -23.40
CA ALA A 401 -18.01 60.11 -23.82
C ALA A 401 -17.91 61.59 -24.33
N PRO A 402 -18.61 61.97 -25.42
CA PRO A 402 -18.50 63.31 -26.01
C PRO A 402 -19.11 64.43 -25.14
N ASP A 403 -20.16 64.12 -24.38
CA ASP A 403 -20.97 65.08 -23.60
C ASP A 403 -20.85 64.86 -22.08
N THR A 404 -19.65 64.52 -21.61
CA THR A 404 -19.43 64.18 -20.20
C THR A 404 -19.54 65.38 -19.28
N ASP A 405 -20.33 65.23 -18.21
CA ASP A 405 -20.33 66.17 -17.10
C ASP A 405 -18.96 66.18 -16.39
N LYS A 406 -18.24 67.29 -16.57
CA LYS A 406 -16.89 67.51 -16.02
C LYS A 406 -16.87 67.53 -14.48
N GLU A 407 -17.95 67.95 -13.83
CA GLU A 407 -18.07 67.92 -12.37
C GLU A 407 -18.20 66.48 -11.87
N GLN A 408 -19.04 65.69 -12.53
CA GLN A 408 -19.25 64.27 -12.20
C GLN A 408 -17.97 63.44 -12.40
N LEU A 409 -17.27 63.64 -13.53
CA LEU A 409 -15.98 62.99 -13.80
C LEU A 409 -14.92 63.35 -12.74
N LYS A 410 -14.86 64.61 -12.32
CA LYS A 410 -13.92 65.07 -11.27
C LYS A 410 -14.24 64.45 -9.92
N SER A 411 -15.52 64.28 -9.60
CA SER A 411 -15.99 63.59 -8.39
C SER A 411 -15.53 62.13 -8.36
N PHE A 412 -15.80 61.35 -9.42
CA PHE A 412 -15.40 59.94 -9.51
C PHE A 412 -13.89 59.75 -9.47
N LYS A 413 -13.11 60.63 -10.13
CA LYS A 413 -11.64 60.61 -10.05
C LYS A 413 -11.13 60.85 -8.62
N LYS A 414 -11.76 61.77 -7.88
CA LYS A 414 -11.41 62.04 -6.48
C LYS A 414 -11.75 60.85 -5.59
N GLU A 415 -12.90 60.21 -5.81
CA GLU A 415 -13.29 59.01 -5.08
C GLU A 415 -12.35 57.83 -5.36
N LEU A 416 -12.02 57.59 -6.63
CA LEU A 416 -11.03 56.58 -7.03
C LEU A 416 -9.68 56.82 -6.35
N ALA A 417 -9.20 58.06 -6.31
CA ALA A 417 -7.96 58.42 -5.64
C ALA A 417 -8.02 58.17 -4.11
N ASN A 418 -9.18 58.40 -3.48
CA ASN A 418 -9.38 58.12 -2.07
C ASN A 418 -9.40 56.61 -1.78
N CYS A 419 -10.17 55.83 -2.55
CA CYS A 419 -10.20 54.37 -2.43
C CYS A 419 -8.82 53.76 -2.66
N THR A 420 -8.07 54.26 -3.64
CA THR A 420 -6.70 53.79 -3.91
C THR A 420 -5.76 54.07 -2.72
N LYS A 421 -5.86 55.25 -2.08
CA LYS A 421 -5.07 55.55 -0.87
C LYS A 421 -5.43 54.67 0.31
N GLU A 422 -6.72 54.40 0.50
CA GLU A 422 -7.21 53.49 1.54
C GLU A 422 -6.71 52.06 1.29
N TYR A 423 -6.72 51.63 0.04
CA TYR A 423 -6.18 50.34 -0.39
C TYR A 423 -4.70 50.23 -0.03
N THR A 424 -3.87 51.22 -0.36
CA THR A 424 -2.45 51.21 0.01
C THR A 424 -2.24 51.19 1.53
N ARG A 425 -3.11 51.85 2.31
CA ARG A 425 -3.03 51.79 3.78
C ARG A 425 -3.32 50.40 4.33
N MET A 426 -4.26 49.69 3.72
CA MET A 426 -4.60 48.31 4.09
C MET A 426 -3.51 47.30 3.75
N ASP A 427 -2.50 47.62 2.93
CA ASP A 427 -1.44 46.68 2.57
C ASP A 427 -0.69 46.14 3.79
N ASN A 428 -0.42 47.00 4.78
CA ASN A 428 0.25 46.61 6.02
C ASN A 428 -0.64 45.70 6.89
N ASP A 429 -1.93 46.03 6.99
CA ASP A 429 -2.91 45.25 7.74
C ASP A 429 -3.12 43.88 7.09
N MET A 430 -3.18 43.84 5.76
CA MET A 430 -3.26 42.64 4.96
C MET A 430 -2.02 41.76 5.15
N ALA A 431 -0.82 42.32 5.03
CA ALA A 431 0.43 41.58 5.24
C ALA A 431 0.52 40.97 6.65
N LEU A 432 0.08 41.72 7.66
CA LEU A 432 0.01 41.23 9.04
C LEU A 432 -1.05 40.13 9.21
N ALA A 433 -2.23 40.30 8.61
CA ALA A 433 -3.32 39.32 8.63
C ALA A 433 -2.90 38.01 7.95
N ILE A 434 -2.31 38.07 6.75
CA ILE A 434 -1.74 36.93 6.00
C ILE A 434 -0.74 36.17 6.87
N LYS A 435 0.23 36.89 7.48
CA LYS A 435 1.23 36.25 8.35
C LYS A 435 0.59 35.56 9.54
N LYS A 436 -0.37 36.21 10.20
CA LYS A 436 -1.11 35.64 11.34
C LYS A 436 -1.93 34.43 10.94
N HIS A 437 -2.56 34.47 9.76
CA HIS A 437 -3.41 33.42 9.23
C HIS A 437 -2.59 32.19 8.84
N LYS A 438 -1.52 32.36 8.06
CA LYS A 438 -0.59 31.27 7.69
C LYS A 438 -0.08 30.52 8.92
N THR A 439 0.40 31.27 9.92
CA THR A 439 0.87 30.66 11.18
C THR A 439 -0.28 29.94 11.93
N LEU A 440 -1.52 30.42 11.85
CA LEU A 440 -2.66 29.75 12.47
C LEU A 440 -2.92 28.40 11.80
N LEU A 441 -3.05 28.39 10.47
CA LEU A 441 -3.26 27.19 9.67
C LEU A 441 -2.16 26.16 9.91
N GLU A 442 -0.89 26.58 9.89
CA GLU A 442 0.26 25.70 10.20
C GLU A 442 0.12 25.01 11.56
N ASN A 443 -0.30 25.75 12.60
CA ASN A 443 -0.43 25.18 13.94
C ASN A 443 -1.65 24.26 14.08
N ILE A 444 -2.75 24.55 13.37
CA ILE A 444 -3.93 23.68 13.36
C ILE A 444 -3.59 22.38 12.63
N VAL A 445 -3.05 22.47 11.41
CA VAL A 445 -2.62 21.27 10.65
C VAL A 445 -1.63 20.46 11.48
N LEU A 446 -0.62 21.09 12.11
CA LEU A 446 0.34 20.38 12.95
C LEU A 446 -0.34 19.69 14.15
N THR A 447 -1.26 20.36 14.83
CA THR A 447 -2.01 19.79 15.96
C THR A 447 -2.88 18.61 15.53
N THR A 448 -3.52 18.70 14.36
CA THR A 448 -4.30 17.61 13.75
C THR A 448 -3.39 16.45 13.38
N LEU A 449 -2.25 16.70 12.72
CA LEU A 449 -1.30 15.67 12.32
C LEU A 449 -0.58 15.01 13.51
N HIS A 450 -0.48 15.66 14.68
CA HIS A 450 0.01 15.02 15.89
C HIS A 450 -0.89 13.86 16.37
N ARG A 451 -2.17 13.83 15.96
CA ARG A 451 -3.06 12.70 16.22
C ARG A 451 -2.72 11.48 15.36
N VAL A 452 -2.03 11.69 14.23
CA VAL A 452 -1.54 10.61 13.37
C VAL A 452 -0.27 10.06 13.98
N LYS A 453 -0.34 8.87 14.60
CA LYS A 453 0.81 8.25 15.26
C LYS A 453 1.85 7.67 14.29
N SER A 454 1.48 7.37 13.05
CA SER A 454 2.35 6.75 12.03
C SER A 454 3.29 7.73 11.32
N GLY A 455 4.43 7.23 10.82
CA GLY A 455 5.37 8.01 10.01
C GLY A 455 6.44 8.76 10.82
N THR A 456 7.57 9.04 10.17
CA THR A 456 8.69 9.79 10.77
C THR A 456 8.37 11.28 10.89
N TYR A 457 9.12 11.99 11.74
CA TYR A 457 9.03 13.45 11.84
C TYR A 457 9.26 14.14 10.47
N ALA A 458 10.26 13.68 9.71
CA ALA A 458 10.59 14.25 8.40
C ALA A 458 9.44 14.09 7.39
N THR A 459 8.85 12.90 7.33
CA THR A 459 7.70 12.62 6.43
C THR A 459 6.46 13.43 6.84
N LYS A 460 6.18 13.57 8.14
CA LYS A 460 5.06 14.41 8.62
C LYS A 460 5.27 15.88 8.31
N LYS A 461 6.52 16.37 8.45
CA LYS A 461 6.88 17.75 8.11
C LYS A 461 6.66 18.03 6.62
N ALA A 462 7.20 17.17 5.74
CA ALA A 462 7.02 17.30 4.30
C ALA A 462 5.55 17.21 3.87
N TRP A 463 4.77 16.35 4.53
CA TRP A 463 3.33 16.24 4.28
C TRP A 463 2.58 17.50 4.72
N ARG A 464 2.85 18.02 5.92
CA ARG A 464 2.32 19.30 6.39
C ARG A 464 2.62 20.44 5.43
N ASP A 465 3.87 20.55 4.98
CA ASP A 465 4.28 21.65 4.11
C ASP A 465 3.50 21.61 2.78
N ARG A 466 3.31 20.41 2.20
CA ARG A 466 2.45 20.21 1.01
C ARG A 466 0.97 20.55 1.26
N ILE A 467 0.43 20.26 2.44
CA ILE A 467 -0.95 20.63 2.81
C ILE A 467 -1.07 22.16 2.89
N ILE A 468 -0.11 22.82 3.54
CA ILE A 468 -0.11 24.29 3.70
C ILE A 468 0.06 25.00 2.35
N ASP A 469 0.87 24.45 1.44
CA ASP A 469 1.07 25.02 0.11
C ASP A 469 -0.21 24.97 -0.76
N LYS A 470 -1.17 24.09 -0.44
CA LYS A 470 -2.50 24.07 -1.09
C LYS A 470 -3.45 25.12 -0.55
N LEU A 471 -3.18 25.72 0.61
CA LEU A 471 -4.05 26.70 1.25
C LEU A 471 -3.60 28.12 0.87
N ASP A 472 -4.47 28.86 0.19
CA ASP A 472 -4.33 30.30 -0.03
C ASP A 472 -4.32 31.05 1.32
N PRO A 473 -3.26 31.77 1.67
CA PRO A 473 -3.20 32.49 2.93
C PRO A 473 -4.21 33.64 3.06
N THR A 474 -4.89 34.02 1.98
CA THR A 474 -5.99 35.01 1.94
C THR A 474 -7.38 34.39 1.93
N GLY A 475 -7.48 33.05 1.82
CA GLY A 475 -8.74 32.33 1.87
C GLY A 475 -9.41 32.39 3.24
N ILE A 476 -10.73 32.22 3.26
CA ILE A 476 -11.52 32.03 4.48
C ILE A 476 -11.87 30.55 4.55
N TYR A 477 -11.41 29.88 5.60
CA TYR A 477 -11.52 28.44 5.78
C TYR A 477 -12.41 28.03 6.94
N THR A 478 -13.09 26.91 6.73
CA THR A 478 -13.77 26.08 7.72
C THR A 478 -12.91 24.85 8.07
N ALA A 479 -13.35 24.07 9.06
CA ALA A 479 -12.68 22.81 9.39
C ALA A 479 -12.80 21.80 8.24
N TYR A 480 -13.88 21.88 7.44
CA TYR A 480 -14.06 21.05 6.25
C TYR A 480 -12.89 21.21 5.28
N ASP A 481 -12.52 22.47 4.96
CA ASP A 481 -11.45 22.77 4.01
C ASP A 481 -10.12 22.18 4.43
N LEU A 482 -9.80 22.31 5.72
CA LEU A 482 -8.56 21.81 6.29
C LEU A 482 -8.51 20.28 6.29
N VAL A 483 -9.61 19.62 6.66
CA VAL A 483 -9.69 18.16 6.66
C VAL A 483 -9.62 17.60 5.25
N CYS A 484 -10.36 18.17 4.31
CA CYS A 484 -10.31 17.76 2.90
C CYS A 484 -8.92 17.99 2.31
N ALA A 485 -8.25 19.10 2.62
CA ALA A 485 -6.87 19.33 2.20
C ALA A 485 -5.92 18.26 2.75
N ILE A 486 -6.09 17.79 3.98
CA ILE A 486 -5.30 16.70 4.56
C ILE A 486 -5.60 15.37 3.84
N LEU A 487 -6.87 15.01 3.71
CA LEU A 487 -7.29 13.72 3.13
C LEU A 487 -6.96 13.61 1.64
N ASP A 488 -7.04 14.71 0.89
CA ASP A 488 -6.72 14.79 -0.54
C ASP A 488 -5.22 15.05 -0.81
N THR A 489 -4.37 15.08 0.22
CA THR A 489 -2.92 15.20 0.05
C THR A 489 -2.24 13.84 0.25
N PRO A 490 -1.62 13.27 -0.79
CA PRO A 490 -1.03 11.93 -0.70
C PRO A 490 0.13 11.90 0.31
N PHE A 491 0.14 10.86 1.14
CA PHE A 491 1.27 10.58 2.02
C PHE A 491 2.39 9.92 1.21
N GLU A 492 3.61 10.46 1.30
CA GLU A 492 4.79 9.87 0.64
C GLU A 492 5.56 9.05 1.68
N GLY A 493 5.51 7.72 1.52
CA GLY A 493 6.22 6.77 2.37
C GLY A 493 6.26 5.38 1.77
N SER A 494 6.79 4.42 2.52
CA SER A 494 6.66 2.99 2.17
C SER A 494 5.19 2.55 2.16
N ALA A 495 4.85 1.49 1.43
CA ALA A 495 3.49 0.94 1.39
C ALA A 495 2.93 0.60 2.78
N GLU A 496 3.75 0.03 3.66
CA GLU A 496 3.34 -0.29 5.04
C GLU A 496 3.05 0.99 5.86
N SER A 497 3.91 2.00 5.71
CA SER A 497 3.69 3.30 6.37
C SER A 497 2.47 4.03 5.80
N GLU A 498 2.17 3.85 4.52
CA GLU A 498 1.00 4.42 3.87
C GLU A 498 -0.28 3.79 4.43
N GLU A 499 -0.36 2.47 4.54
CA GLU A 499 -1.54 1.79 5.12
C GLU A 499 -1.78 2.18 6.59
N LYS A 500 -0.72 2.19 7.41
CA LYS A 500 -0.80 2.67 8.81
C LYS A 500 -1.27 4.13 8.88
N THR A 501 -0.81 4.96 7.95
CA THR A 501 -1.21 6.37 7.88
C THR A 501 -2.65 6.53 7.41
N GLN A 502 -3.08 5.80 6.40
CA GLN A 502 -4.47 5.81 5.91
C GLN A 502 -5.46 5.45 7.03
N LYS A 503 -5.15 4.43 7.85
CA LYS A 503 -5.96 4.09 9.04
C LYS A 503 -5.97 5.18 10.09
N ALA A 504 -4.87 5.90 10.29
CA ALA A 504 -4.80 6.97 11.26
C ALA A 504 -5.56 8.23 10.81
N ILE A 505 -5.56 8.52 9.50
CA ILE A 505 -6.19 9.73 8.95
C ILE A 505 -7.71 9.58 8.77
N SER A 506 -8.22 8.35 8.67
CA SER A 506 -9.67 8.09 8.56
C SER A 506 -10.46 8.56 9.78
N GLY A 507 -9.83 8.71 10.93
CA GLY A 507 -10.41 9.27 12.15
C GLY A 507 -10.46 10.81 12.21
N LEU A 508 -9.71 11.52 11.36
CA LEU A 508 -9.60 12.99 11.43
C LEU A 508 -10.92 13.75 11.23
N PRO A 509 -11.85 13.31 10.35
CA PRO A 509 -13.15 13.98 10.17
C PRO A 509 -14.03 14.02 11.42
N TYR A 510 -13.75 13.15 12.39
CA TYR A 510 -14.56 12.99 13.61
C TYR A 510 -13.96 13.68 14.84
N LEU A 511 -12.87 14.44 14.65
CA LEU A 511 -12.25 15.21 15.73
C LEU A 511 -13.07 16.45 16.09
N ASP A 512 -12.95 16.90 17.33
CA ASP A 512 -13.50 18.17 17.79
C ASP A 512 -12.59 19.33 17.37
N TYR A 513 -12.92 19.96 16.23
CA TYR A 513 -12.14 21.06 15.68
C TYR A 513 -12.33 22.38 16.45
N GLU A 514 -13.44 22.56 17.18
CA GLU A 514 -13.63 23.72 18.05
C GLU A 514 -12.66 23.66 19.23
N GLU A 515 -12.49 22.48 19.83
CA GLU A 515 -11.51 22.25 20.89
C GLU A 515 -10.08 22.46 20.38
N ILE A 516 -9.75 21.93 19.20
CA ILE A 516 -8.43 22.11 18.57
C ILE A 516 -8.16 23.61 18.32
N LEU A 517 -9.12 24.33 17.73
CA LEU A 517 -9.00 25.76 17.46
C LEU A 517 -8.79 26.55 18.76
N SER A 518 -9.58 26.27 19.80
CA SER A 518 -9.46 26.89 21.12
C SER A 518 -8.07 26.66 21.75
N LYS A 519 -7.55 25.43 21.68
CA LYS A 519 -6.20 25.09 22.17
C LYS A 519 -5.10 25.84 21.41
N VAL A 520 -5.21 25.97 20.09
CA VAL A 520 -4.22 26.68 19.28
C VAL A 520 -4.26 28.19 19.58
N LEU A 521 -5.45 28.77 19.67
CA LEU A 521 -5.62 30.20 19.97
C LEU A 521 -5.16 30.56 21.40
N SER A 522 -5.43 29.69 22.39
CA SER A 522 -5.00 29.90 23.78
C SER A 522 -3.48 29.80 23.96
N LYS A 523 -2.81 28.81 23.34
CA LYS A 523 -1.33 28.73 23.31
C LYS A 523 -0.69 30.00 22.73
N ARG A 524 -1.35 30.62 21.75
CA ARG A 524 -0.93 31.89 21.16
C ARG A 524 -1.03 33.07 22.14
N ARG A 525 -2.10 33.14 22.94
CA ARG A 525 -2.27 34.16 24.00
C ARG A 525 -1.18 34.03 25.08
N VAL A 526 -0.84 32.82 25.50
CA VAL A 526 0.23 32.59 26.49
C VAL A 526 1.61 33.01 25.96
N ARG A 527 1.93 32.67 24.71
CA ARG A 527 3.19 33.09 24.06
C ARG A 527 3.27 34.61 23.83
N ALA A 528 2.16 35.26 23.49
CA ALA A 528 2.10 36.72 23.39
C ALA A 528 2.25 37.42 24.75
N GLY A 529 1.66 36.86 25.81
CA GLY A 529 1.82 37.33 27.19
C GLY A 529 3.26 37.19 27.72
N LYS A 530 3.94 36.07 27.43
CA LYS A 530 5.37 35.89 27.75
C LYS A 530 6.28 36.86 26.99
N LYS A 531 5.97 37.19 25.72
CA LYS A 531 6.73 38.18 24.93
C LYS A 531 6.54 39.63 25.43
N ASN A 532 5.36 39.98 25.92
CA ASN A 532 5.12 41.30 26.52
C ASN A 532 5.76 41.43 27.91
N ARG A 533 5.92 40.33 28.66
CA ARG A 533 6.73 40.30 29.90
C ARG A 533 8.24 40.39 29.62
N LYS A 534 8.73 39.78 28.53
CA LYS A 534 10.15 39.90 28.12
C LYS A 534 10.54 41.26 27.49
N LYS A 535 9.62 42.24 27.42
CA LYS A 535 9.93 43.62 27.01
C LYS A 535 10.15 44.58 28.18
N SER A 536 10.05 44.11 29.43
CA SER A 536 10.46 44.88 30.62
C SER A 536 11.82 44.48 31.18
N ASP A 537 12.40 43.36 30.75
CA ASP A 537 13.72 42.90 31.20
C ASP A 537 14.50 42.34 30.00
N GLU A 538 15.35 43.18 29.40
CA GLU A 538 16.40 42.71 28.50
C GLU A 538 17.55 42.15 29.34
N ALA A 539 17.74 40.84 29.29
CA ALA A 539 18.98 40.17 28.86
C ALA A 539 18.90 38.68 29.24
N GLU A 540 19.51 37.86 28.39
CA GLU A 540 19.91 36.47 28.66
C GLU A 540 18.86 35.36 28.47
N ASP A 541 19.09 34.71 27.33
CA ASP A 541 19.34 33.29 27.16
C ASP A 541 18.24 32.38 26.63
N PHE A 542 18.68 31.63 25.63
CA PHE A 542 17.97 30.78 24.70
C PHE A 542 18.53 29.38 24.97
N THR A 543 17.80 28.50 25.65
CA THR A 543 17.99 27.06 25.49
C THR A 543 16.76 26.29 25.93
N ALA A 544 16.43 25.31 25.08
CA ALA A 544 15.96 23.97 25.42
C ALA A 544 15.09 23.81 26.66
N GLU A 545 13.78 23.67 26.46
CA GLU A 545 12.89 22.88 27.31
C GLU A 545 11.57 22.70 26.52
N ASP A 546 11.18 21.44 26.34
CA ASP A 546 10.07 20.87 25.54
C ASP A 546 10.54 19.96 24.37
N GLN A 547 11.66 19.25 24.56
CA GLN A 547 11.99 18.01 23.87
C GLN A 547 11.79 16.81 24.82
N ASP A 548 10.60 16.67 25.40
CA ASP A 548 10.21 15.42 26.05
C ASP A 548 9.34 14.63 25.06
N MET A 549 10.04 13.94 24.17
CA MET A 549 9.50 12.79 23.45
C MET A 549 9.98 11.59 24.23
N ASP A 550 9.11 11.01 25.05
CA ASP A 550 9.35 9.69 25.63
C ASP A 550 9.46 8.69 24.47
N ASP A 551 10.71 8.32 24.19
CA ASP A 551 11.12 7.23 23.34
C ASP A 551 11.04 5.93 24.16
N ASP A 552 9.82 5.42 24.34
CA ASP A 552 9.61 4.05 24.80
C ASP A 552 9.44 3.13 23.58
N GLY A 553 10.52 3.04 22.79
CA GLY A 553 10.81 1.91 21.92
C GLY A 553 11.38 0.74 22.73
N ALA A 554 10.61 0.18 23.66
CA ALA A 554 10.90 -1.10 24.26
C ALA A 554 10.03 -2.17 23.59
N ALA A 555 10.69 -3.07 22.86
CA ALA A 555 10.09 -4.32 22.41
C ALA A 555 9.62 -5.11 23.65
N THR A 556 8.31 -5.19 23.87
CA THR A 556 7.74 -6.25 24.70
C THR A 556 7.58 -7.48 23.81
N GLU A 557 8.47 -8.45 24.00
CA GLU A 557 8.21 -9.84 23.63
C GLU A 557 6.89 -10.25 24.30
N GLU A 558 5.88 -10.54 23.48
CA GLU A 558 4.72 -11.28 23.95
C GLU A 558 5.16 -12.73 24.20
N VAL A 559 5.54 -13.01 25.45
CA VAL A 559 5.55 -14.38 25.98
C VAL A 559 4.09 -14.80 26.12
N SER A 560 3.68 -15.77 25.31
CA SER A 560 2.42 -16.49 25.52
C SER A 560 2.55 -17.34 26.78
N GLU A 561 1.95 -16.88 27.89
CA GLU A 561 1.67 -17.73 29.05
C GLU A 561 0.26 -18.30 28.91
N ASP A 562 0.20 -19.62 28.76
CA ASP A 562 -0.97 -20.47 29.04
C ASP A 562 -1.41 -20.29 30.50
N PRO A 563 -2.72 -20.18 30.78
CA PRO A 563 -3.24 -20.49 32.10
C PRO A 563 -4.05 -21.79 32.03
N ASP A 564 -3.56 -22.84 32.69
CA ASP A 564 -4.32 -23.55 33.72
C ASP A 564 -3.52 -24.76 34.23
N SER A 565 -2.66 -24.51 35.23
CA SER A 565 -2.27 -25.54 36.19
C SER A 565 -2.03 -24.90 37.55
N GLU A 566 -3.02 -24.96 38.43
CA GLU A 566 -2.78 -24.92 39.88
C GLU A 566 -3.68 -25.93 40.58
N GLY A 567 -3.06 -26.71 41.46
CA GLY A 567 -3.68 -27.74 42.26
C GLY A 567 -2.63 -28.67 42.87
N ALA A 568 -1.68 -28.11 43.61
CA ALA A 568 -0.85 -28.89 44.51
C ALA A 568 -1.70 -29.28 45.74
N ASP A 569 -1.75 -30.57 46.07
CA ASP A 569 -1.61 -31.03 47.45
C ASP A 569 -1.51 -32.57 47.56
N ARG A 570 -0.54 -32.98 48.39
CA ARG A 570 -0.43 -34.21 49.20
C ARG A 570 0.09 -35.51 48.60
N GLU A 571 1.31 -35.82 49.05
CA GLU A 571 1.72 -36.97 49.85
C GLU A 571 1.30 -38.41 49.49
N GLU A 572 2.35 -39.23 49.49
CA GLU A 572 2.44 -40.65 49.87
C GLU A 572 2.07 -41.76 48.86
N ASP A 573 3.13 -42.55 48.64
CA ASP A 573 3.18 -44.00 48.57
C ASP A 573 2.64 -44.77 47.36
N GLY A 574 3.53 -45.62 46.85
CA GLY A 574 3.15 -47.01 46.59
C GLY A 574 3.39 -47.54 45.18
N ASN A 575 4.62 -47.97 44.94
CA ASN A 575 4.97 -49.30 44.44
C ASN A 575 4.57 -49.79 43.02
N ALA A 576 5.55 -50.48 42.44
CA ALA A 576 5.46 -51.65 41.55
C ALA A 576 5.20 -51.44 40.04
N THR A 577 6.29 -51.64 39.27
CA THR A 577 6.45 -52.57 38.14
C THR A 577 5.18 -53.13 37.47
N ASP A 578 5.04 -52.91 36.15
CA ASP A 578 5.51 -53.81 35.08
C ASP A 578 5.56 -53.08 33.72
#